data_AF-A0A5K0VVV8-F1
#
_entry.id   AF-A0A5K0VVV8-F1
#
_cell.length_a   1.000
_cell.length_b   1.000
_cell.length_c   1.000
_cell.angle_alpha   90.00
_cell.angle_beta   90.00
_cell.angle_gamma   90.00
#
_symmetry.space_group_name_H-M   'P 1'
#
loop_
_entity.id
_entity.type
_entity.pdbx_description
1 polymer ?
#
loop_
_entity_poly.entity_id
_entity_poly.type
_entity_poly.pdbx_seq_one_letter_code
_entity_poly.pdbx_strand_id
1 'polypeptide(L)' 'IAIGTDDVYKTAEVVKLAGGKITREPGPLPGINTKITACLDPDGWKT' A
#
# COMPACT_ATOMS: atom_id res chain seq x y z
N ILE A 1 -0.33 2.98 10.41
CA ILE A 1 1.03 3.58 10.26
C ILE A 1 1.18 4.04 8.81
N ALA A 2 1.70 5.24 8.57
CA ALA A 2 1.97 5.73 7.22
C ALA A 2 3.49 5.75 6.96
N ILE A 3 3.90 5.19 5.82
CA ILE A 3 5.30 5.14 5.38
C ILE A 3 5.36 5.82 4.01
N GLY A 4 6.26 6.79 3.85
CA GLY A 4 6.53 7.41 2.55
C GLY A 4 7.37 6.49 1.67
N THR A 5 7.10 6.50 0.36
CA THR A 5 7.85 5.78 -0.66
C THR A 5 7.90 6.62 -1.93
N ASP A 6 8.93 6.45 -2.74
CA ASP A 6 9.07 7.12 -4.03
C ASP A 6 8.08 6.57 -5.07
N ASP A 7 7.71 5.29 -4.97
CA ASP A 7 6.83 4.62 -5.93
C ASP A 7 5.92 3.58 -5.26
N VAL A 8 4.65 3.96 -5.08
CA VAL A 8 3.64 3.10 -4.47
C VAL A 8 3.31 1.85 -5.29
N TYR A 9 3.52 1.87 -6.61
CA TYR A 9 3.22 0.73 -7.48
C TYR A 9 4.25 -0.38 -7.29
N LYS A 10 5.54 -0.01 -7.34
CA LYS A 10 6.65 -0.94 -7.05
C LYS A 10 6.57 -1.47 -5.62
N THR A 11 6.27 -0.61 -4.65
CA THR A 11 6.12 -1.04 -3.26
C THR A 11 4.99 -2.06 -3.12
N ALA A 12 3.83 -1.85 -3.77
CA ALA A 12 2.73 -2.81 -3.72
C ALA A 12 3.10 -4.18 -4.33
N GLU A 13 3.87 -4.20 -5.43
CA GLU A 13 4.37 -5.46 -6.01
C GLU A 13 5.30 -6.22 -5.07
N VAL A 14 6.25 -5.52 -4.45
CA VAL A 14 7.16 -6.11 -3.45
C VAL A 14 6.39 -6.67 -2.25
N VAL A 15 5.37 -5.94 -1.77
CA VAL A 15 4.52 -6.41 -0.67
C VAL A 15 3.75 -7.67 -1.06
N LYS A 16 3.20 -7.75 -2.29
CA LYS A 16 2.55 -8.97 -2.79
C LYS A 16 3.52 -10.16 -2.87
N LEU A 17 4.73 -9.93 -3.38
CA LEU A 17 5.78 -10.97 -3.47
C LEU A 17 6.24 -11.46 -2.09
N ALA A 18 6.24 -10.58 -1.09
CA ALA A 18 6.56 -10.93 0.29
C ALA A 18 5.40 -11.64 1.03
N GLY A 19 4.28 -11.94 0.37
CA GLY A 19 3.12 -12.58 0.98
C GLY A 19 2.20 -11.63 1.75
N GLY A 20 2.42 -10.32 1.62
CA GLY A 20 1.56 -9.30 2.23
C GLY A 20 0.22 -9.15 1.51
N LYS A 21 -0.83 -8.84 2.27
CA LYS A 21 -2.19 -8.70 1.73
C LYS A 21 -2.48 -7.24 1.39
N ILE A 22 -2.57 -6.92 0.10
CA ILE A 22 -3.04 -5.60 -0.35
C ILE A 22 -4.54 -5.46 -0.06
N THR A 23 -4.92 -4.39 0.63
CA THR A 23 -6.32 -4.01 0.90
C THR A 23 -6.81 -2.86 0.03
N ARG A 24 -5.89 -2.03 -0.45
CA ARG A 24 -6.14 -1.00 -1.47
C ARG A 24 -5.01 -1.02 -2.49
N GLU A 25 -5.36 -1.35 -3.72
CA GLU A 25 -4.43 -1.31 -4.85
C GLU A 25 -3.79 0.08 -5.00
N PRO A 26 -2.53 0.15 -5.45
CA PRO A 26 -1.82 1.41 -5.62
C PRO A 26 -2.53 2.32 -6.61
N GLY A 27 -2.81 3.56 -6.20
CA GLY A 27 -3.46 4.53 -7.08
C GLY A 27 -3.74 5.87 -6.43
N PRO A 28 -4.12 6.88 -7.24
CA PRO A 28 -4.47 8.20 -6.74
C PRO A 28 -5.75 8.15 -5.91
N LEU A 29 -5.79 8.95 -4.84
CA LEU A 29 -7.01 9.24 -4.11
C LEU A 29 -7.91 10.17 -4.94
N PRO A 30 -9.23 9.92 -4.97
CA PRO A 30 -10.17 10.81 -5.65
C PRO A 30 -10.13 12.20 -4.99
N GLY A 31 -10.09 13.24 -5.81
CA GLY A 31 -10.10 14.64 -5.37
C GLY A 31 -8.74 15.25 -5.02
N ILE A 32 -7.75 14.47 -4.57
CA ILE A 32 -6.44 15.00 -4.14
C ILE A 32 -5.24 14.42 -4.91
N ASN A 33 -5.45 13.50 -5.87
CA ASN A 33 -4.45 12.87 -6.73
C ASN A 33 -3.24 12.21 -6.03
N THR A 34 -3.22 12.20 -4.69
CA THR A 34 -2.16 11.64 -3.88
C THR A 34 -2.16 10.13 -4.06
N LYS A 35 -1.02 9.58 -4.48
CA LYS A 35 -0.87 8.16 -4.77
C LYS A 35 -0.63 7.41 -3.48
N ILE A 36 -1.45 6.40 -3.19
CA ILE A 36 -1.32 5.56 -2.00
C ILE A 36 -1.56 4.10 -2.35
N THR A 37 -1.03 3.20 -1.52
CA THR A 37 -1.45 1.80 -1.42
C THR A 37 -1.67 1.47 0.05
N ALA A 38 -2.52 0.49 0.34
CA ALA A 38 -2.71 0.00 1.71
C ALA A 38 -2.60 -1.51 1.75
N CYS A 39 -1.90 -2.02 2.75
CA CYS A 39 -1.69 -3.44 2.98
C CYS A 39 -1.94 -3.80 4.44
N LEU A 40 -2.19 -5.08 4.69
CA LEU A 40 -2.14 -5.70 6.00
C LEU A 40 -0.83 -6.46 6.12
N ASP A 41 -0.18 -6.29 7.26
CA ASP A 41 0.90 -7.15 7.71
C ASP A 41 0.37 -8.54 8.11
N PRO A 42 1.25 -9.53 8.34
CA PRO A 42 0.85 -10.90 8.68
C PRO A 42 -0.02 -11.01 9.93
N ASP A 43 0.14 -10.09 10.90
CA ASP A 43 -0.64 -10.08 12.15
C ASP A 43 -1.99 -9.36 11.98
N GLY A 44 -2.28 -8.80 10.80
CA GLY A 44 -3.54 -8.13 10.48
C GLY A 44 -3.69 -6.75 11.14
N TRP A 45 -2.59 -6.13 11.55
CA TRP A 45 -2.58 -4.80 12.14
C TRP A 45 -3.14 -3.75 11.17
N LYS A 46 -4.16 -3.04 11.65
CA LYS A 46 -4.85 -1.99 10.93
C LYS A 46 -5.17 -0.84 11.88
N THR A 47 -4.16 -0.02 12.17
CA THR A 47 -4.33 1.27 12.88
C THR A 47 -3.81 2.41 12.03
#